data_AF-A0A7V1HVR1-F1
#
_entry.id   AF-A0A7V1HVR1-F1
#
_cell.length_a   1.000
_cell.length_b   1.000
_cell.length_c   1.000
_cell.angle_alpha   90.00
_cell.angle_beta   90.00
_cell.angle_gamma   90.00
#
_symmetry.space_group_name_H-M   'P 1'
#
loop_
_entity.id
_entity.type
_entity.pdbx_description
1 polymer ?
#
loop_
_entity_poly.entity_id
_entity_poly.type
_entity_poly.pdbx_seq_one_letter_code
_entity_poly.pdbx_strand_id
1 'polypeptide(L)'
;ILELVPEACVGHIGLYRDESSLRPVSYYCKLPPDIAAGPVILVDPMLATGGSAEAAATTLKEQGCNDIRMICLVAAPEGVKAMYKAHPDIGIYTAALDRELNEQGYILPGLGDAGDRIFGTQ
;
A
#
# COMPACT_ATOMS: atom_id res chain seq x y z
N ILE A 1 -9.34 1.70 -11.93
CA ILE A 1 -9.30 3.15 -11.60
C ILE A 1 -9.23 3.98 -12.87
N LEU A 2 -8.18 3.84 -13.69
CA LEU A 2 -8.01 4.65 -14.92
C LEU A 2 -9.15 4.46 -15.94
N GLU A 3 -9.83 3.32 -15.98
CA GLU A 3 -11.03 3.16 -16.80
C GLU A 3 -12.21 4.05 -16.35
N LEU A 4 -12.28 4.39 -15.06
CA LEU A 4 -13.32 5.24 -14.49
C LEU A 4 -12.90 6.72 -14.42
N VAL A 5 -11.61 6.98 -14.23
CA VAL A 5 -11.02 8.32 -14.16
C VAL A 5 -9.76 8.35 -15.05
N PRO A 6 -9.92 8.47 -16.38
CA PRO A 6 -8.81 8.42 -17.33
C PRO A 6 -7.82 9.57 -17.19
N GLU A 7 -8.25 10.71 -16.65
CA GLU A 7 -7.40 11.90 -16.46
C GLU A 7 -6.52 11.81 -15.20
N ALA A 8 -6.67 10.77 -14.38
CA ALA A 8 -5.89 10.63 -13.16
C ALA A 8 -4.39 10.47 -13.48
N CYS A 9 -3.55 11.28 -12.84
CA CYS A 9 -2.11 11.14 -12.94
C CYS A 9 -1.62 9.93 -12.14
N VAL A 10 -0.61 9.23 -12.66
CA VAL A 10 -0.08 8.00 -12.04
C VAL A 10 1.32 8.25 -11.47
N GLY A 11 1.45 8.04 -10.17
CA GLY A 11 2.73 7.99 -9.47
C GLY A 11 3.12 6.55 -9.13
N HIS A 12 4.41 6.30 -8.98
CA HIS A 12 4.96 4.99 -8.63
C HIS A 12 5.92 5.13 -7.46
N ILE A 13 5.74 4.28 -6.45
CA ILE A 13 6.63 4.14 -5.31
C ILE A 13 7.07 2.67 -5.26
N GLY A 14 8.37 2.44 -5.37
CA GLY A 14 9.00 1.13 -5.24
C GLY A 14 9.65 1.01 -3.87
N LEU A 15 9.16 0.06 -3.07
CA LEU A 15 9.71 -0.29 -1.76
C LEU A 15 10.13 -1.75 -1.76
N TYR A 16 11.26 -2.07 -1.15
CA TYR A 16 11.60 -3.43 -0.74
C TYR A 16 11.86 -3.48 0.75
N ARG A 17 11.82 -4.67 1.34
CA ARG A 17 12.15 -4.87 2.75
C ARG A 17 13.62 -5.25 2.86
N ASP A 18 14.39 -4.47 3.60
CA ASP A 18 15.75 -4.86 3.92
C ASP A 18 15.74 -6.08 4.86
N GLU A 19 16.38 -7.17 4.45
CA GLU A 19 16.34 -8.45 5.17
C GLU A 19 16.97 -8.39 6.57
N SER A 20 17.93 -7.46 6.77
CA SER A 20 18.69 -7.35 8.01
C SER A 20 18.00 -6.49 9.07
N SER A 21 17.42 -5.36 8.64
CA SER A 21 16.78 -4.36 9.51
C SER A 21 15.26 -4.51 9.54
N LEU A 22 14.70 -5.29 8.61
CA LEU A 22 13.27 -5.48 8.38
C LEU A 22 12.52 -4.18 8.07
N ARG A 23 13.23 -3.09 7.76
CA ARG A 23 12.67 -1.77 7.43
C ARG A 23 12.38 -1.67 5.94
N PRO A 24 11.33 -0.91 5.56
CA PRO A 24 11.09 -0.58 4.16
C PRO A 24 12.19 0.37 3.66
N VAL A 25 12.76 0.04 2.50
CA VAL A 25 13.74 0.86 1.78
C VAL A 25 13.12 1.28 0.45
N SER A 26 13.06 2.59 0.21
CA SER A 26 12.61 3.14 -1.05
C SER A 26 13.71 3.04 -2.10
N TYR A 27 13.43 2.37 -3.20
CA TYR A 27 14.35 2.24 -4.34
C TYR A 27 13.90 3.06 -5.55
N TYR A 28 12.61 3.45 -5.59
CA TYR A 28 12.05 4.23 -6.68
C TYR A 28 10.91 5.12 -6.16
N CYS A 29 10.93 6.40 -6.53
CA CYS A 29 9.82 7.30 -6.26
C CYS A 29 9.70 8.28 -7.41
N LYS A 30 8.61 8.18 -8.18
CA LYS A 30 8.29 9.09 -9.28
C LYS A 30 6.83 9.47 -9.18
N LEU A 31 6.59 10.69 -8.71
CA LEU A 31 5.26 11.23 -8.48
C LEU A 31 4.97 12.38 -9.46
N PRO A 32 3.69 12.63 -9.79
CA PRO A 32 3.30 13.86 -10.47
C PRO A 32 3.79 15.10 -9.72
N PRO A 33 4.23 16.17 -10.42
CA PRO A 33 4.78 17.37 -9.79
C PRO A 33 3.77 18.10 -8.89
N ASP A 34 2.48 17.92 -9.13
CA ASP A 34 1.35 18.52 -8.45
C ASP A 34 0.54 17.48 -7.62
N ILE A 35 1.18 16.40 -7.18
CA ILE A 35 0.52 15.29 -6.45
C ILE A 35 -0.30 15.74 -5.22
N ALA A 36 0.10 16.83 -4.56
CA ALA A 36 -0.59 17.38 -3.40
C ALA A 36 -1.82 18.26 -3.74
N ALA A 37 -2.08 18.55 -5.02
CA ALA A 37 -3.17 19.42 -5.46
C ALA A 37 -4.56 18.76 -5.35
N GLY A 38 -4.63 17.45 -5.10
CA GLY A 38 -5.88 16.70 -5.10
C GLY A 38 -5.82 15.40 -4.30
N PRO A 39 -6.89 14.59 -4.40
CA PRO A 39 -6.97 13.32 -3.71
C PRO A 39 -5.99 12.30 -4.27
N VAL A 40 -5.32 11.56 -3.39
CA VAL A 40 -4.41 10.47 -3.74
C VAL A 40 -5.03 9.13 -3.39
N ILE A 41 -5.03 8.21 -4.35
CA ILE A 41 -5.41 6.82 -4.14
C ILE A 41 -4.13 5.98 -4.10
N LEU A 42 -3.73 5.55 -2.91
CA LEU A 42 -2.65 4.58 -2.72
C LEU A 42 -3.21 3.18 -3.01
N VAL A 43 -2.57 2.45 -3.91
CA VAL A 43 -3.05 1.14 -4.37
C VAL A 43 -1.97 0.09 -4.15
N ASP A 44 -2.33 -0.99 -3.47
CA ASP A 44 -1.53 -2.21 -3.33
C ASP A 44 -2.49 -3.41 -3.29
N PRO A 45 -2.26 -4.51 -4.02
CA PRO A 45 -3.11 -5.69 -3.93
C PRO A 45 -3.33 -6.20 -2.49
N MET A 46 -2.33 -6.09 -1.60
CA MET A 46 -2.36 -6.70 -0.28
C MET A 46 -1.98 -5.73 0.84
N LEU A 47 -2.79 -5.69 1.90
CA LEU A 47 -2.43 -5.03 3.15
C LEU A 47 -2.13 -6.08 4.23
N ALA A 48 -0.91 -6.63 4.20
CA ALA A 48 -0.47 -7.67 5.12
C ALA A 48 -0.03 -7.10 6.48
N THR A 49 1.27 -6.85 6.67
CA THR A 49 1.79 -6.24 7.91
C THR A 49 1.57 -4.73 7.98
N GLY A 50 1.27 -4.09 6.85
CA GLY A 50 1.08 -2.64 6.73
C GLY A 50 2.35 -1.84 6.48
N GLY A 51 3.55 -2.43 6.63
CA GLY A 51 4.82 -1.67 6.58
C GLY A 51 5.07 -0.93 5.27
N SER A 52 4.80 -1.55 4.11
CA SER A 52 4.95 -0.90 2.81
C SER A 52 3.93 0.23 2.61
N ALA A 53 2.67 -0.02 2.99
CA ALA A 53 1.61 0.98 2.87
C ALA A 53 1.84 2.18 3.80
N GLU A 54 2.33 1.94 5.03
CA GLU A 54 2.72 2.99 5.99
C GLU A 54 3.86 3.85 5.45
N ALA A 55 4.92 3.22 4.95
CA ALA A 55 6.06 3.95 4.38
C ALA A 55 5.64 4.78 3.15
N ALA A 56 4.84 4.20 2.25
CA ALA A 56 4.33 4.91 1.08
C ALA A 56 3.42 6.09 1.48
N ALA A 57 2.53 5.89 2.45
CA ALA A 57 1.67 6.95 2.98
C ALA A 57 2.49 8.07 3.63
N THR A 58 3.53 7.73 4.41
CA THR A 58 4.48 8.70 4.98
C THR A 58 5.15 9.53 3.89
N THR A 59 5.68 8.88 2.84
CA THR A 59 6.28 9.59 1.70
C THR A 59 5.28 10.53 1.02
N LEU A 60 4.03 10.12 0.82
CA LEU A 60 2.99 10.98 0.23
C LEU A 60 2.69 12.20 1.11
N LYS A 61 2.62 12.03 2.44
CA LYS A 61 2.43 13.15 3.37
C LYS A 61 3.63 14.10 3.40
N GLU A 62 4.85 13.59 3.30
CA GLU A 62 6.07 14.42 3.15
C GLU A 62 6.05 15.26 1.87
N GLN A 63 5.37 14.79 0.81
CA GLN A 63 5.11 15.58 -0.40
C GLN A 63 3.92 16.54 -0.27
N GLY A 64 3.30 16.64 0.91
CA GLY A 64 2.19 17.57 1.19
C GLY A 64 0.80 17.01 0.90
N CYS A 65 0.66 15.72 0.59
CA CYS A 65 -0.65 15.10 0.33
C CYS A 65 -1.45 14.95 1.64
N ASN A 66 -2.66 15.49 1.69
CA ASN A 66 -3.52 15.47 2.89
C ASN A 66 -4.84 14.70 2.72
N ASP A 67 -5.26 14.40 1.49
CA ASP A 67 -6.39 13.50 1.19
C ASP A 67 -5.82 12.23 0.55
N ILE A 68 -5.56 11.22 1.39
CA ILE A 68 -5.02 9.93 0.95
C ILE A 68 -6.02 8.84 1.31
N ARG A 69 -6.31 7.96 0.34
CA ARG A 69 -7.15 6.77 0.52
C ARG A 69 -6.37 5.54 0.08
N MET A 70 -6.40 4.50 0.89
CA MET A 70 -5.78 3.22 0.56
C MET A 70 -6.80 2.28 -0.06
N ILE A 71 -6.46 1.64 -1.18
CA ILE A 71 -7.28 0.59 -1.81
C ILE A 71 -6.45 -0.68 -1.92
N CYS A 72 -7.00 -1.80 -1.45
CA CYS A 72 -6.42 -3.13 -1.62
C CYS A 72 -7.48 -4.20 -1.89
N LEU A 73 -7.07 -5.37 -2.34
CA LEU A 73 -7.99 -6.50 -2.56
C LEU A 73 -8.25 -7.24 -1.25
N VAL A 74 -7.19 -7.55 -0.51
CA VAL A 74 -7.26 -8.29 0.74
C VAL A 74 -6.39 -7.64 1.80
N ALA A 75 -6.92 -7.53 3.01
CA ALA A 75 -6.21 -6.99 4.16
C ALA A 75 -6.22 -8.00 5.33
N ALA A 76 -5.18 -7.94 6.16
CA ALA A 76 -5.16 -8.60 7.46
C ALA A 76 -5.41 -7.58 8.60
N PRO A 77 -5.99 -8.00 9.74
CA PRO A 77 -6.26 -7.12 10.87
C PRO A 77 -5.01 -6.40 11.40
N GLU A 78 -3.84 -7.04 11.31
CA GLU A 78 -2.54 -6.52 11.72
C GLU A 78 -2.14 -5.30 10.87
N GLY A 79 -2.22 -5.39 9.55
CA GLY A 79 -1.92 -4.29 8.64
C GLY A 79 -2.90 -3.13 8.76
N VAL A 80 -4.18 -3.42 8.95
CA VAL A 80 -5.21 -2.41 9.23
C VAL A 80 -4.90 -1.65 10.52
N LYS A 81 -4.56 -2.37 11.60
CA LYS A 81 -4.17 -1.74 12.88
C LYS A 81 -2.90 -0.92 12.76
N ALA A 82 -1.89 -1.40 12.02
CA ALA A 82 -0.65 -0.66 11.78
C ALA A 82 -0.92 0.67 11.07
N MET A 83 -1.71 0.62 9.98
CA MET A 83 -2.10 1.82 9.24
C MET A 83 -2.90 2.80 10.09
N TYR A 84 -3.90 2.35 10.85
CA TYR A 84 -4.66 3.25 11.73
C TYR A 84 -3.81 3.84 12.85
N LYS A 85 -2.79 3.13 13.33
CA LYS A 85 -1.87 3.64 14.34
C LYS A 85 -0.95 4.72 13.79
N ALA A 86 -0.41 4.53 12.58
CA ALA A 86 0.53 5.46 11.95
C ALA A 86 -0.17 6.64 11.27
N HIS A 87 -1.31 6.38 10.62
CA HIS A 87 -2.05 7.32 9.77
C HIS A 87 -3.57 7.17 9.99
N PRO A 88 -4.09 7.58 11.16
CA PRO A 88 -5.51 7.41 11.52
C PRO A 88 -6.50 8.14 10.59
N ASP A 89 -6.00 9.09 9.80
CA ASP A 89 -6.72 9.90 8.83
C ASP A 89 -6.91 9.20 7.46
N ILE A 90 -6.20 8.09 7.20
CA ILE A 90 -6.28 7.39 5.92
C ILE A 90 -7.38 6.33 5.97
N GLY A 91 -8.40 6.49 5.13
CA GLY A 91 -9.43 5.48 4.93
C GLY A 91 -8.91 4.29 4.12
N ILE A 92 -9.14 3.07 4.60
CA ILE A 92 -8.78 1.82 3.92
C ILE A 92 -10.04 1.22 3.30
N TYR A 93 -10.00 1.01 1.99
CA TYR A 93 -11.04 0.34 1.22
C TYR A 93 -10.49 -1.01 0.76
N THR A 94 -11.08 -2.10 1.28
CA THR A 94 -10.66 -3.46 0.94
C THR A 94 -11.85 -4.31 0.54
N ALA A 95 -11.66 -5.27 -0.37
CA ALA A 95 -12.72 -6.19 -0.75
C ALA A 95 -12.90 -7.32 0.27
N ALA A 96 -11.84 -7.68 1.00
CA ALA A 96 -11.87 -8.70 2.04
C ALA A 96 -10.97 -8.35 3.22
N LEU A 97 -11.48 -8.53 4.44
CA LEU A 97 -10.70 -8.58 5.65
C LEU A 97 -10.55 -10.04 6.07
N ASP A 98 -9.35 -10.57 5.88
CA ASP A 98 -9.00 -11.96 6.19
C ASP A 98 -8.64 -12.13 7.67
N ARG A 99 -8.41 -13.37 8.12
CA ARG A 99 -8.39 -13.68 9.56
C ARG A 99 -7.13 -13.19 10.28
N GLU A 100 -5.96 -13.42 9.70
CA GLU A 100 -4.67 -13.25 10.37
C GLU A 100 -3.51 -13.32 9.38
N LEU A 101 -2.32 -13.01 9.86
CA LEU A 101 -1.06 -13.35 9.20
C LEU A 101 -0.49 -14.66 9.73
N ASN A 102 0.20 -15.42 8.88
CA ASN A 102 1.06 -16.52 9.34
C ASN A 102 2.44 -16.00 9.81
N GLU A 103 3.29 -16.91 10.30
CA GLU A 103 4.65 -16.58 10.80
C GLU A 103 5.57 -15.93 9.74
N GLN A 104 5.28 -16.17 8.45
CA GLN A 104 6.03 -15.61 7.33
C GLN A 104 5.46 -14.25 6.85
N GLY A 105 4.36 -13.78 7.44
CA GLY A 105 3.70 -12.52 7.06
C GLY A 105 2.73 -12.63 5.89
N TYR A 106 2.36 -13.84 5.46
CA TYR A 106 1.29 -14.04 4.47
C TYR A 106 -0.08 -13.95 5.12
N ILE A 107 -1.01 -13.32 4.40
CA ILE A 107 -2.42 -13.24 4.80
C ILE A 107 -3.07 -14.61 4.66
N LEU A 108 -3.89 -15.00 5.64
CA LEU A 108 -4.64 -16.26 5.63
C LEU A 108 -6.16 -16.03 5.61
N PRO A 109 -6.92 -16.73 4.73
CA PRO A 109 -6.45 -17.63 3.66
C PRO A 109 -5.64 -16.92 2.56
N GLY A 110 -5.85 -15.62 2.37
CA GLY A 110 -5.11 -14.77 1.46
C GLY A 110 -5.19 -15.18 0.01
N LEU A 111 -4.20 -14.71 -0.76
CA LEU A 111 -4.08 -14.97 -2.19
C LEU A 111 -2.66 -15.39 -2.62
N GLY A 112 -1.80 -15.77 -1.67
CA GLY A 112 -0.38 -16.05 -1.93
C GLY A 112 0.39 -14.76 -2.24
N ASP A 113 1.45 -14.85 -3.05
CA ASP A 113 2.19 -13.67 -3.51
C ASP A 113 1.46 -12.99 -4.68
N ALA A 114 1.03 -11.74 -4.49
CA ALA A 114 0.32 -10.99 -5.53
C ALA A 114 1.23 -10.66 -6.72
N GLY A 115 2.50 -10.31 -6.47
CA GLY A 115 3.45 -9.91 -7.49
C GLY A 115 3.72 -11.06 -8.43
N ASP A 116 4.07 -12.21 -7.88
CA ASP A 116 4.34 -13.42 -8.67
C ASP A 116 3.14 -13.86 -9.49
N ARG A 117 1.93 -13.75 -8.93
CA ARG A 117 0.70 -14.11 -9.64
C ARG A 117 0.36 -13.13 -10.76
N ILE A 118 0.65 -11.84 -10.59
CA ILE A 118 0.39 -10.80 -11.60
C ILE A 118 1.40 -10.89 -12.74
N PHE A 119 2.68 -11.10 -12.43
CA PHE A 119 3.77 -11.04 -13.40
C PHE A 119 4.24 -12.41 -13.90
N GLY A 120 3.81 -13.51 -13.27
CA GLY A 120 4.21 -14.86 -13.61
C GLY A 120 5.66 -15.19 -13.20
N THR A 121 6.09 -14.69 -12.03
CA THR A 121 7.47 -14.81 -11.51
C THR A 121 7.56 -15.75 -10.29
N GLN A 122 8.77 -15.87 -9.71
CA GLN A 122 9.10 -16.56 -8.46
C GLN A 122 10.21 -15.79 -7.72
#